data_AF-A0A1V4QG40-F1
#
_entry.id   AF-A0A1V4QG40-F1
#
_cell.length_a   1.000
_cell.length_b   1.000
_cell.length_c   1.000
_cell.angle_alpha   90.00
_cell.angle_beta   90.00
_cell.angle_gamma   90.00
#
_symmetry.space_group_name_H-M   'P 1'
#
loop_
_entity.id
_entity.type
_entity.pdbx_description
1 polymer ?
#
loop_
_entity_poly.entity_id
_entity_poly.type
_entity_poly.pdbx_seq_one_letter_code
_entity_poly.pdbx_strand_id
1 'polypeptide(L)'
;MISRGLGVFGPAYRYMLENDTHAPGSVDRVLMENMIRLDTASVEYLYVHYTPLVVGYKKGDRPQLEQYLENITSGCRHNEERVEAIARFTAGIKNYMSEDPDAIRFGGTEEEIIGCALSQIAGFPSRLVYLADTEKAYSGHAIIEVYHNKAWG
;
A
#
# COMPACT_ATOMS: atom_id res chain seq x y z
N MET A 1 -21.48 13.06 1.85
CA MET A 1 -20.76 12.94 0.57
C MET A 1 -19.38 12.42 0.89
N ILE A 2 -18.91 11.38 0.19
CA ILE A 2 -17.59 10.78 0.44
C ILE A 2 -16.51 11.72 -0.12
N SER A 3 -15.56 12.12 0.72
CA SER A 3 -14.45 12.99 0.33
C SER A 3 -13.35 12.17 -0.35
N ARG A 4 -12.87 12.63 -1.52
CA ARG A 4 -11.81 11.97 -2.30
C ARG A 4 -10.74 12.97 -2.78
N GLY A 5 -9.50 12.48 -2.90
CA GLY A 5 -8.38 13.15 -3.56
C GLY A 5 -7.47 13.93 -2.63
N LEU A 6 -6.54 14.70 -3.22
CA LEU A 6 -5.39 15.30 -2.51
C LEU A 6 -5.76 16.23 -1.35
N GLY A 7 -6.98 16.77 -1.34
CA GLY A 7 -7.45 17.67 -0.28
C GLY A 7 -8.16 17.02 0.90
N VAL A 8 -8.22 15.68 0.96
CA VAL A 8 -8.96 14.97 2.02
C VAL A 8 -8.48 15.27 3.44
N PHE A 9 -7.21 15.68 3.59
CA PHE A 9 -6.57 16.03 4.87
C PHE A 9 -6.46 17.54 5.12
N GLY A 10 -7.12 18.37 4.29
CA GLY A 10 -7.14 19.83 4.45
C GLY A 10 -6.12 20.59 3.58
N PRO A 11 -6.11 21.94 3.67
CA PRO A 11 -5.38 22.80 2.73
C PRO A 11 -3.87 22.60 2.73
N ALA A 12 -3.26 22.36 3.90
CA ALA A 12 -1.82 22.18 4.00
C ALA A 12 -1.35 20.89 3.30
N TYR A 13 -2.05 19.77 3.53
CA TYR A 13 -1.80 18.52 2.81
C TYR A 13 -2.11 18.63 1.32
N ARG A 14 -3.17 19.35 0.94
CA ARG A 14 -3.47 19.60 -0.48
C ARG A 14 -2.29 20.26 -1.17
N TYR A 15 -1.84 21.40 -0.63
CA TYR A 15 -0.73 22.15 -1.21
C TYR A 15 0.53 21.29 -1.29
N MET A 16 0.84 20.54 -0.25
CA MET A 16 1.97 19.62 -0.24
C MET A 16 1.86 18.58 -1.36
N LEU A 17 0.76 17.82 -1.40
CA LEU A 17 0.59 16.73 -2.36
C LEU A 17 0.49 17.24 -3.80
N GLU A 18 -0.07 18.43 -4.03
CA GLU A 18 -0.07 19.07 -5.35
C GLU A 18 1.33 19.41 -5.86
N ASN A 19 2.28 19.65 -4.96
CA ASN A 19 3.67 19.99 -5.26
C ASN A 19 4.65 18.82 -4.98
N ASP A 20 4.13 17.62 -4.78
CA ASP A 20 4.92 16.43 -4.54
C ASP A 20 5.73 16.03 -5.79
N THR A 21 6.92 15.47 -5.60
CA THR A 21 7.89 15.14 -6.67
C THR A 21 7.53 13.89 -7.46
N HIS A 22 6.51 13.12 -7.06
CA HIS A 22 6.04 11.97 -7.83
C HIS A 22 5.67 12.36 -9.26
N ALA A 23 6.19 11.61 -10.23
CA ALA A 23 5.95 11.85 -11.64
C ALA A 23 4.44 11.80 -11.96
N PRO A 24 3.92 12.66 -12.86
CA PRO A 24 2.54 12.56 -13.32
C PRO A 24 2.23 11.15 -13.85
N GLY A 25 1.17 10.54 -13.34
CA GLY A 25 0.76 9.18 -13.70
C GLY A 25 1.53 8.04 -13.00
N SER A 26 2.46 8.35 -12.08
CA SER A 26 3.06 7.32 -11.23
C SER A 26 2.01 6.64 -10.34
N VAL A 27 2.31 5.44 -9.87
CA VAL A 27 1.41 4.66 -9.01
C VAL A 27 1.06 5.45 -7.75
N ASP A 28 2.04 6.01 -7.05
CA ASP A 28 1.80 6.82 -5.84
C ASP A 28 0.91 8.02 -6.13
N ARG A 29 1.13 8.72 -7.25
CA ARG A 29 0.31 9.89 -7.62
C ARG A 29 -1.15 9.48 -7.85
N VAL A 30 -1.38 8.42 -8.61
CA VAL A 30 -2.73 7.89 -8.89
C VAL A 30 -3.41 7.45 -7.59
N LEU A 31 -2.69 6.78 -6.69
CA LEU A 31 -3.20 6.38 -5.39
C LEU A 31 -3.59 7.59 -4.53
N MET A 32 -2.72 8.61 -4.46
CA MET A 32 -2.98 9.84 -3.70
C MET A 32 -4.21 10.59 -4.23
N GLU A 33 -4.36 10.71 -5.55
CA GLU A 33 -5.51 11.36 -6.20
C GLU A 33 -6.83 10.60 -5.98
N ASN A 34 -6.77 9.31 -5.67
CA ASN A 34 -7.94 8.47 -5.43
C ASN A 34 -8.18 8.13 -3.95
N MET A 35 -7.38 8.69 -3.03
CA MET A 35 -7.57 8.49 -1.59
C MET A 35 -8.97 8.89 -1.16
N ILE A 36 -9.62 8.05 -0.38
CA ILE A 36 -10.88 8.36 0.27
C ILE A 36 -10.59 8.57 1.76
N ARG A 37 -11.07 9.68 2.32
CA ARG A 37 -10.95 9.91 3.76
C ARG A 37 -11.76 8.86 4.51
N LEU A 38 -11.16 8.20 5.50
CA LEU A 38 -11.91 7.40 6.47
C LEU A 38 -12.56 8.33 7.50
N ASP A 39 -13.89 8.39 7.49
CA ASP A 39 -14.72 9.13 8.45
C ASP A 39 -16.07 8.44 8.61
N THR A 40 -16.96 9.01 9.44
CA THR A 40 -18.30 8.45 9.68
C THR A 40 -19.16 8.34 8.42
N ALA A 41 -18.90 9.15 7.39
CA ALA A 41 -19.65 9.12 6.14
C ALA A 41 -19.11 8.10 5.12
N SER A 42 -17.87 7.63 5.29
CA SER A 42 -17.20 6.71 4.36
C SER A 42 -16.91 5.33 4.93
N VAL A 43 -16.95 5.14 6.26
CA VAL A 43 -16.56 3.88 6.92
C VAL A 43 -17.30 2.66 6.39
N GLU A 44 -18.63 2.73 6.28
CA GLU A 44 -19.45 1.63 5.77
C GLU A 44 -19.11 1.35 4.31
N TYR A 45 -19.04 2.38 3.47
CA TYR A 45 -18.66 2.24 2.07
C TYR A 45 -17.28 1.57 1.94
N LEU A 46 -16.28 2.03 2.67
CA LEU A 46 -14.90 1.54 2.58
C LEU A 46 -14.76 0.08 3.01
N TYR A 47 -15.42 -0.32 4.10
CA TYR A 47 -15.24 -1.65 4.70
C TYR A 47 -16.27 -2.68 4.23
N VAL A 48 -17.39 -2.27 3.62
CA VAL A 48 -18.45 -3.18 3.17
C VAL A 48 -18.57 -3.24 1.65
N HIS A 49 -18.45 -2.12 0.94
CA HIS A 49 -18.83 -2.04 -0.48
C HIS A 49 -17.65 -1.78 -1.44
N TYR A 50 -16.68 -1.00 -1.00
CA TYR A 50 -15.61 -0.50 -1.87
C TYR A 50 -14.45 -1.48 -1.99
N THR A 51 -14.07 -2.12 -0.88
CA THR A 51 -12.84 -2.91 -0.84
C THR A 51 -13.15 -4.36 -1.21
N PRO A 52 -12.67 -4.86 -2.37
CA PRO A 52 -12.93 -6.24 -2.77
C PRO A 52 -12.19 -7.20 -1.86
N LEU A 53 -12.87 -8.28 -1.45
CA LEU A 53 -12.26 -9.42 -0.75
C LEU A 53 -11.76 -10.50 -1.71
N VAL A 54 -11.94 -10.30 -3.01
CA VAL A 54 -11.43 -11.19 -4.04
C VAL A 54 -10.22 -10.52 -4.67
N VAL A 55 -9.08 -11.20 -4.61
CA VAL A 55 -7.86 -10.73 -5.26
C VAL A 55 -7.96 -10.98 -6.77
N GLY A 56 -7.74 -9.93 -7.57
CA GLY A 56 -7.80 -9.99 -9.03
C GLY A 56 -6.50 -10.42 -9.73
N TYR A 57 -5.42 -10.68 -8.97
CA TYR A 57 -4.15 -11.13 -9.50
C TYR A 57 -4.27 -12.50 -10.19
N LYS A 58 -3.53 -12.68 -11.29
CA LYS A 58 -3.46 -13.94 -12.04
C LYS A 58 -2.03 -14.46 -12.04
N LYS A 59 -1.89 -15.76 -11.76
CA LYS A 59 -0.60 -16.45 -11.75
C LYS A 59 0.13 -16.28 -13.08
N GLY A 60 1.40 -15.87 -13.04
CA GLY A 60 2.25 -15.62 -14.20
C GLY A 60 2.33 -14.15 -14.63
N ASP A 61 1.45 -13.28 -14.13
CA ASP A 61 1.47 -11.85 -14.48
C ASP A 61 2.63 -11.09 -13.80
N ARG A 62 3.20 -11.65 -12.71
CA ARG A 62 4.22 -10.99 -11.87
C ARG A 62 5.37 -11.95 -11.50
N PRO A 63 6.10 -12.52 -12.47
CA PRO A 63 7.03 -13.63 -12.22
C PRO A 63 8.15 -13.30 -11.21
N GLN A 64 8.63 -12.05 -11.19
CA GLN A 64 9.66 -11.62 -10.24
C GLN A 64 9.12 -11.58 -8.79
N LEU A 65 7.93 -11.01 -8.58
CA LEU A 65 7.30 -10.97 -7.27
C LEU A 65 6.84 -12.35 -6.80
N GLU A 66 6.42 -13.21 -7.73
CA GLU A 66 6.14 -14.62 -7.46
C GLU A 66 7.38 -15.34 -6.90
N GLN A 67 8.54 -15.14 -7.52
CA GLN A 67 9.80 -15.72 -7.05
C GLN A 67 10.19 -15.20 -5.65
N TYR A 68 10.02 -13.89 -5.40
CA TYR A 68 10.25 -13.34 -4.06
C TYR A 68 9.30 -13.97 -3.04
N LEU A 69 8.01 -14.09 -3.37
CA LEU A 69 7.03 -14.67 -2.47
C LEU A 69 7.35 -16.13 -2.13
N GLU A 70 7.74 -16.94 -3.12
CA GLU A 70 8.15 -18.33 -2.90
C GLU A 70 9.31 -18.43 -1.91
N ASN A 71 10.31 -17.56 -2.04
CA ASN A 71 11.44 -17.51 -1.11
C ASN A 71 11.02 -17.04 0.30
N ILE A 72 10.22 -15.98 0.38
CA ILE A 72 9.78 -15.37 1.64
C ILE A 72 8.91 -16.34 2.46
N THR A 73 8.03 -17.08 1.77
CA THR A 73 7.06 -17.98 2.41
C THR A 73 7.52 -19.43 2.47
N SER A 74 8.77 -19.70 2.09
CA SER A 74 9.35 -21.04 2.15
C SER A 74 9.33 -21.58 3.58
N GLY A 75 8.64 -22.71 3.76
CA GLY A 75 8.49 -23.36 5.06
C GLY A 75 7.32 -22.87 5.93
N CYS A 76 6.59 -21.82 5.50
CA CYS A 76 5.33 -21.44 6.15
C CYS A 76 4.26 -22.52 5.93
N ARG A 77 3.53 -22.85 6.98
CA ARG A 77 2.47 -23.87 7.01
C ARG A 77 1.07 -23.27 7.05
N HIS A 78 0.94 -22.06 7.59
CA HIS A 78 -0.34 -21.39 7.80
C HIS A 78 -0.33 -19.97 7.23
N ASN A 79 -1.52 -19.42 7.02
CA ASN A 79 -1.67 -18.10 6.41
C ASN A 79 -1.10 -16.98 7.28
N GLU A 80 -1.25 -17.08 8.60
CA GLU A 80 -0.67 -16.15 9.57
C GLU A 80 0.86 -16.06 9.41
N GLU A 81 1.53 -17.20 9.27
CA GLU A 81 2.99 -17.25 9.08
C GLU A 81 3.39 -16.62 7.75
N ARG A 82 2.58 -16.78 6.70
CA ARG A 82 2.83 -16.16 5.39
C ARG A 82 2.68 -14.64 5.45
N VAL A 83 1.61 -14.13 6.07
CA VAL A 83 1.39 -12.69 6.27
C VAL A 83 2.52 -12.08 7.11
N GLU A 84 2.90 -12.76 8.20
CA GLU A 84 4.00 -12.31 9.04
C GLU A 84 5.34 -12.32 8.30
N ALA A 85 5.64 -13.35 7.51
CA ALA A 85 6.86 -13.41 6.71
C ALA A 85 6.93 -12.27 5.69
N ILE A 86 5.83 -11.97 5.01
CA ILE A 86 5.72 -10.82 4.09
C ILE A 86 5.97 -9.52 4.85
N ALA A 87 5.31 -9.30 5.99
CA ALA A 87 5.49 -8.09 6.79
C ALA A 87 6.95 -7.91 7.26
N ARG A 88 7.58 -8.98 7.75
CA ARG A 88 9.01 -8.97 8.17
C ARG A 88 9.93 -8.67 6.99
N PHE A 89 9.69 -9.25 5.82
CA PHE A 89 10.45 -8.95 4.61
C PHE A 89 10.31 -7.47 4.23
N THR A 90 9.09 -6.95 4.18
CA THR A 90 8.82 -5.55 3.83
C THR A 90 9.48 -4.57 4.81
N ALA A 91 9.46 -4.87 6.11
CA ALA A 91 10.16 -4.05 7.11
C ALA A 91 11.68 -4.00 6.92
N GLY A 92 12.25 -5.02 6.27
CA GLY A 92 13.68 -5.13 5.94
C GLY A 92 14.09 -4.51 4.61
N ILE A 93 13.15 -4.07 3.76
CA ILE A 93 13.46 -3.58 2.39
C ILE A 93 14.47 -2.44 2.38
N LYS A 94 14.42 -1.55 3.38
CA LYS A 94 15.39 -0.44 3.52
C LYS A 94 16.85 -0.90 3.50
N ASN A 95 17.13 -2.14 3.92
CA ASN A 95 18.49 -2.69 3.96
C ASN A 95 18.99 -3.10 2.56
N TYR A 96 18.12 -3.12 1.55
CA TYR A 96 18.43 -3.48 0.16
C TYR A 96 18.34 -2.28 -0.79
N MET A 97 18.01 -1.09 -0.28
CA MET A 97 17.97 0.13 -1.08
C MET A 97 19.38 0.66 -1.33
N SER A 98 19.60 1.22 -2.51
CA SER A 98 20.86 1.89 -2.84
C SER A 98 21.06 3.10 -1.92
N GLU A 99 22.28 3.26 -1.40
CA GLU A 99 22.68 4.49 -0.69
C GLU A 99 23.02 5.63 -1.65
N ASP A 100 23.12 5.35 -2.97
CA ASP A 100 23.36 6.35 -4.01
C ASP A 100 22.08 7.16 -4.29
N PRO A 101 22.05 8.47 -3.98
CA PRO A 101 20.89 9.33 -4.19
C PRO A 101 20.43 9.40 -5.64
N ASP A 102 21.34 9.28 -6.60
CA ASP A 102 21.02 9.35 -8.03
C ASP A 102 20.38 8.06 -8.55
N ALA A 103 20.51 6.96 -7.79
CA ALA A 103 19.85 5.68 -8.05
C ALA A 103 18.46 5.58 -7.39
N ILE A 104 18.10 6.49 -6.48
CA ILE A 104 16.80 6.49 -5.79
C ILE A 104 15.73 7.03 -6.74
N ARG A 105 14.74 6.19 -7.06
CA ARG A 105 13.54 6.59 -7.79
C ARG A 105 12.38 6.82 -6.83
N PHE A 106 11.82 8.02 -6.86
CA PHE A 106 10.60 8.34 -6.11
C PHE A 106 9.37 7.84 -6.87
N GLY A 107 8.56 7.05 -6.19
CA GLY A 107 7.38 6.36 -6.74
C GLY A 107 7.70 5.32 -7.78
N GLY A 108 8.56 4.37 -7.38
CA GLY A 108 9.05 3.26 -8.18
C GLY A 108 8.00 2.40 -8.89
N THR A 109 8.44 1.33 -9.54
CA THR A 109 7.53 0.39 -10.18
C THR A 109 6.75 -0.41 -9.12
N GLU A 110 5.68 -1.12 -9.52
CA GLU A 110 4.94 -1.98 -8.57
C GLU A 110 5.86 -3.04 -7.95
N GLU A 111 6.89 -3.47 -8.67
CA GLU A 111 7.92 -4.38 -8.20
C GLU A 111 8.82 -3.79 -7.11
N GLU A 112 8.78 -2.47 -6.90
CA GLU A 112 9.48 -1.73 -5.86
C GLU A 112 8.55 -1.38 -4.68
N ILE A 113 7.21 -1.43 -4.87
CA ILE A 113 6.17 -1.23 -3.84
C ILE A 113 5.64 -2.60 -3.36
N ILE A 114 6.47 -3.28 -2.58
CA ILE A 114 6.43 -4.74 -2.53
C ILE A 114 5.37 -5.32 -1.58
N GLY A 115 5.07 -4.71 -0.43
CA GLY A 115 4.27 -5.38 0.62
C GLY A 115 2.80 -5.66 0.25
N CYS A 116 2.11 -4.68 -0.35
CA CYS A 116 0.70 -4.85 -0.75
C CYS A 116 0.61 -5.83 -1.94
N ALA A 117 1.49 -5.69 -2.93
CA ALA A 117 1.52 -6.57 -4.10
C ALA A 117 1.83 -8.03 -3.69
N LEU A 118 2.83 -8.27 -2.83
CA LEU A 118 3.13 -9.61 -2.33
C LEU A 118 1.95 -10.24 -1.59
N SER A 119 1.24 -9.46 -0.78
CA SER A 119 0.06 -9.95 -0.05
C SER A 119 -1.03 -10.41 -1.02
N GLN A 120 -1.29 -9.63 -2.07
CA GLN A 120 -2.25 -10.00 -3.13
C GLN A 120 -1.78 -11.25 -3.90
N ILE A 121 -0.51 -11.32 -4.29
CA ILE A 121 0.05 -12.51 -4.97
C ILE A 121 -0.07 -13.75 -4.09
N ALA A 122 0.07 -13.59 -2.77
CA ALA A 122 -0.11 -14.67 -1.80
C ALA A 122 -1.56 -15.11 -1.61
N GLY A 123 -2.52 -14.40 -2.21
CA GLY A 123 -3.95 -14.67 -2.17
C GLY A 123 -4.69 -13.88 -1.08
N PHE A 124 -4.05 -12.90 -0.44
CA PHE A 124 -4.66 -12.10 0.61
C PHE A 124 -5.14 -10.76 0.06
N PRO A 125 -6.43 -10.40 0.23
CA PRO A 125 -6.88 -9.05 -0.07
C PRO A 125 -6.09 -8.07 0.79
N SER A 126 -5.48 -7.07 0.17
CA SER A 126 -4.70 -6.06 0.88
C SER A 126 -4.86 -4.70 0.24
N ARG A 127 -4.66 -3.65 1.05
CA ARG A 127 -4.78 -2.26 0.62
C ARG A 127 -3.77 -1.38 1.33
N LEU A 128 -3.51 -0.23 0.73
CA LEU A 128 -2.73 0.84 1.34
C LEU A 128 -3.64 1.75 2.16
N VAL A 129 -3.19 2.12 3.35
CA VAL A 129 -3.84 3.10 4.22
C VAL A 129 -2.83 4.18 4.54
N TYR A 130 -3.20 5.43 4.28
CA TYR A 130 -2.37 6.58 4.61
C TYR A 130 -2.89 7.22 5.90
N LEU A 131 -2.05 7.19 6.93
CA LEU A 131 -2.27 7.85 8.21
C LEU A 131 -1.69 9.27 8.11
N ALA A 132 -2.51 10.28 8.35
CA ALA A 132 -2.11 11.68 8.29
C ALA A 132 -2.44 12.37 9.62
N ASP A 133 -1.45 13.02 10.22
CA ASP A 133 -1.66 13.94 11.33
C ASP A 133 -2.11 15.29 10.78
N THR A 134 -3.41 15.56 10.84
CA THR A 134 -3.99 16.79 10.29
C THR A 134 -3.61 18.06 11.06
N GLU A 135 -3.02 17.94 12.25
CA GLU A 135 -2.50 19.09 13.01
C GLU A 135 -1.07 19.46 12.59
N LYS A 136 -0.34 18.50 11.98
CA LYS A 136 1.04 18.68 11.54
C LYS A 136 1.22 18.20 10.11
N ALA A 137 1.22 19.13 9.17
CA ALA A 137 1.62 18.84 7.78
C ALA A 137 2.99 18.14 7.75
N TYR A 138 3.20 17.27 6.75
CA TYR A 138 4.39 16.42 6.60
C TYR A 138 4.56 15.34 7.69
N SER A 139 3.54 15.10 8.52
CA SER A 139 3.54 14.03 9.52
C SER A 139 2.53 12.97 9.12
N GLY A 140 2.99 11.98 8.35
CA GLY A 140 2.14 10.90 7.87
C GLY A 140 2.90 9.59 7.70
N HIS A 141 2.16 8.50 7.60
CA HIS A 141 2.71 7.16 7.45
C HIS A 141 1.80 6.31 6.58
N ALA A 142 2.37 5.55 5.65
CA ALA A 142 1.63 4.56 4.89
C ALA A 142 1.76 3.20 5.59
N ILE A 143 0.63 2.52 5.77
CA ILE A 143 0.57 1.13 6.23
C ILE A 143 -0.11 0.28 5.16
N ILE A 144 0.04 -1.03 5.28
CA ILE A 144 -0.72 -2.01 4.52
C ILE A 144 -1.66 -2.70 5.49
N GLU A 145 -2.93 -2.77 5.14
CA GLU A 145 -3.87 -3.66 5.82
C GLU A 145 -4.08 -4.90 4.96
N VAL A 146 -4.12 -6.06 5.60
CA VAL A 146 -4.40 -7.35 4.98
C VAL A 146 -5.68 -7.91 5.58
N TYR A 147 -6.58 -8.39 4.72
CA TYR A 147 -7.79 -9.08 5.17
C TYR A 147 -7.47 -10.53 5.51
N HIS A 148 -7.55 -10.85 6.79
CA HIS A 148 -7.30 -12.18 7.31
C HIS A 148 -8.22 -12.48 8.50
N ASN A 149 -8.61 -13.75 8.69
CA ASN A 149 -9.52 -14.15 9.77
C ASN A 149 -10.80 -13.29 9.89
N LYS A 150 -11.37 -12.92 8.75
CA LYS A 150 -12.60 -12.10 8.61
C LYS A 150 -12.48 -10.64 9.06
N ALA A 151 -11.27 -10.13 9.24
CA ALA A 151 -11.01 -8.74 9.62
C ALA A 151 -9.87 -8.13 8.79
N TRP A 152 -9.86 -6.79 8.70
CA TRP A 152 -8.71 -6.03 8.20
C TRP A 152 -7.77 -5.75 9.37
N GLY A 153 -6.46 -5.90 9.17
CA GLY A 153 -5.43 -5.58 10.15
C GLY A 153 -4.01 -5.68 9.59
#